data_AF-N9BZ61-F1
#
_entry.id   AF-N9BZ61-F1
#
_cell.length_a   1.000
_cell.length_b   1.000
_cell.length_c   1.000
_cell.angle_alpha   90.00
_cell.angle_beta   90.00
_cell.angle_gamma   90.00
#
_symmetry.space_group_name_H-M   'P 1'
#
loop_
_entity.id
_entity.type
_entity.pdbx_description
1 polymer ?
#
loop_
_entity_poly.entity_id
_entity_poly.type
_entity_poly.pdbx_seq_one_letter_code
_entity_poly.pdbx_strand_id
1 'polypeptide(L)'
;MARRPRRNHSNDFKAKVALAAIKAEKTLAELSAEFDVHQNQIIDWKNQLISASSQAFDQSKAPTEPPIDLKKLHAKIGEQALEIDFLEGVLKKLGRFNHKS
;
A
#
# COMPACT_ATOMS: atom_id res chain seq x y z
N MET A 1 -20.47 -5.25 -22.62
CA MET A 1 -20.51 -3.93 -21.94
C MET A 1 -19.34 -3.85 -20.98
N ALA A 2 -18.39 -2.94 -21.20
CA ALA A 2 -17.26 -2.75 -20.28
C ALA A 2 -17.80 -2.16 -18.96
N ARG A 3 -17.58 -2.84 -17.83
CA ARG A 3 -18.04 -2.34 -16.52
C ARG A 3 -17.25 -1.09 -16.17
N ARG A 4 -17.96 -0.01 -15.81
CA ARG A 4 -17.35 1.25 -15.35
C ARG A 4 -16.40 0.94 -14.17
N PRO A 5 -15.14 1.44 -14.19
CA PRO A 5 -14.21 1.23 -13.09
C PRO A 5 -14.84 1.66 -11.77
N ARG A 6 -14.74 0.81 -10.74
CA ARG A 6 -15.24 1.16 -9.40
C ARG A 6 -14.42 2.34 -8.87
N ARG A 7 -15.11 3.35 -8.33
CA ARG A 7 -14.47 4.49 -7.69
C ARG A 7 -13.84 3.98 -6.38
N ASN A 8 -12.52 3.95 -6.31
CA ASN A 8 -11.81 3.56 -5.10
C ASN A 8 -11.66 4.79 -4.20
N HIS A 9 -12.07 4.64 -2.94
CA HIS A 9 -11.93 5.67 -1.92
C HIS A 9 -10.73 5.36 -1.01
N SER A 10 -9.96 6.38 -0.61
CA SER A 10 -8.84 6.22 0.32
C SER A 10 -9.33 5.81 1.71
N ASN A 11 -8.44 5.18 2.49
CA ASN A 11 -8.77 4.74 3.85
C ASN A 11 -9.17 5.92 4.75
N ASP A 12 -8.46 7.05 4.65
CA ASP A 12 -8.77 8.28 5.38
C ASP A 12 -10.14 8.84 5.02
N PHE A 13 -10.51 8.80 3.74
CA PHE A 13 -11.82 9.25 3.29
C PHE A 13 -12.94 8.38 3.85
N LYS A 14 -12.78 7.06 3.78
CA LYS A 14 -13.75 6.11 4.37
C LYS A 14 -13.91 6.33 5.87
N ALA A 15 -12.80 6.52 6.59
CA ALA A 15 -12.82 6.78 8.02
C ALA A 15 -13.54 8.09 8.37
N LYS A 16 -13.30 9.17 7.62
CA LYS A 16 -13.97 10.46 7.80
C LYS A 16 -15.50 10.35 7.61
N VAL A 17 -15.93 9.67 6.55
CA VAL A 17 -17.36 9.46 6.25
C VAL A 17 -18.01 8.57 7.30
N ALA A 18 -17.35 7.48 7.70
CA ALA A 18 -17.82 6.59 8.76
C ALA A 18 -17.98 7.32 10.10
N LEU A 19 -17.02 8.18 10.48
CA LEU A 19 -17.10 8.99 11.69
C LEU A 19 -18.27 9.97 11.66
N ALA A 20 -18.49 10.65 10.53
CA ALA A 20 -19.65 11.53 10.36
C ALA A 20 -20.98 10.76 10.51
N ALA A 21 -21.05 9.54 9.96
CA ALA A 21 -22.22 8.66 10.10
C ALA A 21 -22.42 8.09 11.52
N ILE A 22 -21.36 7.99 12.32
CA ILE A 22 -21.43 7.58 13.75
C ILE A 22 -21.90 8.74 14.61
N LYS A 23 -21.40 9.96 14.37
CA LYS A 23 -21.81 11.17 15.08
C LYS A 23 -23.30 11.48 14.93
N ALA A 24 -23.92 11.03 13.83
CA ALA A 24 -25.35 11.17 13.55
C ALA A 24 -25.87 12.63 13.54
N GLU A 25 -24.98 13.60 13.31
CA GLU A 25 -25.32 15.03 13.17
C GLU A 25 -26.06 15.33 11.86
N LYS A 26 -25.89 14.47 10.85
CA LYS A 26 -26.52 14.57 9.53
C LYS A 26 -27.16 13.24 9.16
N THR A 27 -28.23 13.29 8.39
CA THR A 27 -28.89 12.09 7.87
C THR A 27 -28.00 11.38 6.83
N LEU A 28 -28.24 10.09 6.60
CA LEU A 28 -27.52 9.34 5.55
C LEU A 28 -27.71 9.95 4.15
N ALA A 29 -28.85 10.60 3.89
CA ALA A 29 -29.11 11.30 2.64
C ALA A 29 -28.25 12.56 2.47
N GLU A 30 -28.12 13.36 3.52
CA GLU A 30 -27.25 14.55 3.52
C GLU A 30 -25.78 14.18 3.42
N LEU A 31 -25.33 13.14 4.14
CA LEU A 31 -23.97 12.61 4.01
C LEU A 31 -23.70 12.05 2.61
N SER A 32 -24.71 11.42 2.01
CA SER A 32 -24.61 10.92 0.64
C SER A 32 -24.41 12.05 -0.37
N ALA A 33 -25.13 13.17 -0.20
CA ALA A 33 -24.99 14.36 -1.05
C ALA A 33 -23.67 15.10 -0.79
N GLU A 34 -23.25 15.26 0.46
CA GLU A 34 -22.04 15.98 0.85
C GLU A 34 -20.76 15.29 0.39
N PHE A 35 -20.69 13.97 0.56
CA PHE A 35 -19.49 13.19 0.24
C PHE A 35 -19.54 12.54 -1.15
N ASP A 36 -20.66 12.67 -1.87
CA ASP A 36 -20.91 12.00 -3.15
C ASP A 36 -20.67 10.47 -3.05
N VAL A 37 -21.27 9.88 -2.01
CA VAL A 37 -21.16 8.44 -1.68
C VAL A 37 -22.56 7.87 -1.50
N HIS A 38 -22.81 6.67 -2.04
CA HIS A 38 -24.09 6.01 -1.86
C HIS A 38 -24.33 5.59 -0.40
N GLN A 39 -25.56 5.74 0.12
CA GLN A 39 -25.93 5.44 1.51
C GLN A 39 -25.46 4.05 2.00
N ASN A 40 -25.65 3.00 1.20
CA ASN A 40 -25.16 1.66 1.56
C ASN A 40 -23.64 1.62 1.85
N GLN A 41 -22.81 2.34 1.08
CA GLN A 41 -21.37 2.39 1.34
C GLN A 41 -21.06 3.11 2.65
N ILE A 42 -21.84 4.13 3.01
CA ILE A 42 -21.71 4.85 4.28
C ILE A 42 -22.03 3.91 5.45
N ILE A 43 -23.09 3.10 5.32
CA ILE A 43 -23.47 2.08 6.31
C ILE A 43 -22.36 1.02 6.45
N ASP A 44 -21.84 0.52 5.32
CA ASP A 44 -20.77 -0.47 5.30
C ASP A 44 -19.52 0.06 6.01
N TRP A 45 -19.09 1.29 5.70
CA TRP A 45 -17.90 1.88 6.32
C TRP A 45 -18.11 2.20 7.80
N LYS A 46 -19.32 2.63 8.18
CA LYS A 46 -19.69 2.80 9.60
C LYS A 46 -19.54 1.48 10.36
N ASN A 47 -20.11 0.40 9.84
CA ASN A 47 -20.03 -0.92 10.47
C ASN A 47 -18.59 -1.44 10.52
N GLN A 48 -17.83 -1.23 9.44
CA GLN A 48 -16.42 -1.58 9.39
C GLN A 48 -15.63 -0.84 10.48
N LEU A 49 -15.81 0.47 10.62
CA LEU A 49 -15.12 1.27 11.63
C LEU A 49 -15.49 0.84 13.05
N ILE A 50 -16.77 0.55 13.31
CA ILE A 50 -17.22 0.04 14.62
C ILE A 50 -16.57 -1.32 14.93
N SER A 51 -16.57 -2.26 13.97
CA SER A 51 -15.99 -3.59 14.16
C SER A 51 -14.47 -3.58 14.38
N ALA A 52 -13.77 -2.65 13.72
CA ALA A 52 -12.33 -2.49 13.83
C ALA A 52 -11.90 -1.55 14.98
N SER A 53 -12.85 -0.86 15.63
CA SER A 53 -12.54 0.17 16.64
C SER A 53 -11.76 -0.39 17.84
N SER A 54 -12.04 -1.62 18.26
CA SER A 54 -11.31 -2.27 19.37
C SER A 54 -9.84 -2.46 19.05
N GLN A 55 -9.49 -2.70 17.78
CA GLN A 55 -8.11 -2.88 17.34
C GLN A 55 -7.31 -1.57 17.41
N ALA A 56 -7.98 -0.41 17.31
CA ALA A 56 -7.30 0.88 17.44
C ALA A 56 -6.83 1.16 18.88
N PHE A 57 -7.43 0.50 19.88
CA PHE A 57 -7.01 0.58 21.28
C PHE A 57 -6.08 -0.56 21.69
N ASP A 58 -5.90 -1.56 20.82
CA ASP A 58 -4.95 -2.63 21.02
C ASP A 58 -3.54 -2.13 20.71
N GLN A 59 -2.82 -1.69 21.74
CA GLN A 59 -1.41 -1.24 21.65
C GLN A 59 -0.45 -2.36 21.20
N SER A 60 -0.94 -3.60 21.10
CA SER A 60 -0.16 -4.80 20.73
C SER A 60 0.09 -4.92 19.23
N LYS A 61 -0.55 -4.10 18.38
CA LYS A 61 -0.43 -4.17 16.92
C LYS A 61 -0.14 -2.79 16.33
N ALA A 62 1.13 -2.39 16.39
CA ALA A 62 1.68 -1.76 15.20
C ALA A 62 1.56 -2.79 14.06
N PRO A 63 1.19 -2.40 12.82
CA PRO A 63 1.52 -3.23 11.67
C PRO A 63 3.04 -3.23 11.61
N THR A 64 3.64 -4.21 12.28
CA THR A 64 5.00 -4.62 11.97
C THR A 64 4.89 -5.09 10.53
N GLU A 65 5.18 -4.20 9.57
CA GLU A 65 5.75 -4.65 8.31
C GLU A 65 6.74 -5.76 8.69
N PRO A 66 6.62 -6.97 8.11
CA PRO A 66 7.50 -8.07 8.50
C PRO A 66 8.91 -7.50 8.50
N PRO A 67 9.65 -7.59 9.62
CA PRO A 67 10.89 -6.87 9.79
C PRO A 67 11.73 -7.14 8.54
N ILE A 68 11.89 -6.09 7.72
CA ILE A 68 12.65 -6.21 6.49
C ILE A 68 14.04 -6.59 6.95
N ASP A 69 14.47 -7.80 6.60
CA ASP A 69 15.77 -8.29 7.00
C ASP A 69 16.83 -7.52 6.19
N LEU A 70 17.20 -6.35 6.73
CA LEU A 70 18.18 -5.43 6.15
C LEU A 70 19.51 -6.13 5.93
N LYS A 71 19.86 -7.13 6.77
CA LYS A 71 21.08 -7.91 6.62
C LYS A 71 21.01 -8.79 5.36
N LYS A 72 19.88 -9.47 5.14
CA LYS A 72 19.67 -10.25 3.92
C LYS A 72 19.65 -9.36 2.67
N LEU A 73 19.06 -8.17 2.76
CA LEU A 73 19.02 -7.22 1.64
C LEU A 73 20.42 -6.69 1.31
N HIS A 74 21.20 -6.26 2.31
CA HIS A 74 22.57 -5.80 2.11
C HIS A 74 23.49 -6.91 1.60
N ALA A 75 23.31 -8.15 2.07
CA ALA A 75 24.05 -9.31 1.54
C ALA A 75 23.75 -9.53 0.05
N LYS A 76 22.48 -9.43 -0.36
CA LYS A 76 22.08 -9.58 -1.77
C LYS A 76 22.62 -8.44 -2.64
N ILE A 77 22.63 -7.21 -2.14
CA ILE A 77 23.23 -6.06 -2.83
C ILE A 77 24.73 -6.29 -3.03
N GLY A 78 25.45 -6.77 -2.01
CA GLY A 78 26.88 -7.08 -2.11
C GLY A 78 27.19 -8.21 -3.08
N GLU A 79 26.41 -9.30 -3.04
CA GLU A 79 26.52 -10.42 -3.98
C GLU A 79 26.34 -9.95 -5.43
N GLN A 80 25.28 -9.18 -5.69
CA GLN A 80 25.00 -8.64 -7.02
C GLN A 80 26.08 -7.67 -7.49
N ALA A 81 26.64 -6.83 -6.60
CA ALA A 81 27.73 -5.93 -6.95
C ALA A 81 28.99 -6.72 -7.38
N LEU A 82 29.34 -7.79 -6.66
CA LEU A 82 30.45 -8.66 -7.03
C LEU A 82 30.22 -9.38 -8.37
N GLU A 83 29.00 -9.86 -8.62
CA GLU A 83 28.66 -10.48 -9.91
C GLU A 83 28.77 -9.48 -11.07
N ILE A 84 28.29 -8.25 -10.89
CA ILE A 84 28.40 -7.19 -11.88
C ILE A 84 29.87 -6.85 -12.15
N ASP A 85 30.67 -6.60 -11.11
CA ASP A 85 32.10 -6.31 -11.24
C ASP A 85 32.86 -7.43 -11.96
N PHE A 86 32.52 -8.69 -11.65
CA PHE A 86 33.09 -9.86 -12.31
C PHE A 86 32.73 -9.89 -13.80
N LEU A 87 31.44 -9.74 -14.14
CA LEU A 87 30.95 -9.74 -15.52
C LEU A 87 31.57 -8.59 -16.33
N GLU A 88 31.65 -7.39 -15.75
CA GLU A 88 32.33 -6.25 -16.37
C GLU A 88 33.82 -6.53 -16.64
N GLY A 89 34.51 -7.12 -15.67
CA GLY A 89 35.91 -7.52 -15.81
C GLY A 89 36.13 -8.54 -16.94
N VAL A 90 35.26 -9.54 -17.03
CA VAL A 90 35.29 -10.56 -18.10
C VAL A 90 34.99 -9.92 -19.45
N LEU A 91 33.96 -9.08 -19.56
CA LEU A 91 33.61 -8.37 -20.79
C LEU A 91 34.74 -7.46 -21.27
N LYS A 92 35.39 -6.73 -20.36
CA LYS A 92 36.55 -5.88 -20.70
C LYS A 92 37.74 -6.71 -21.17
N LYS A 93 37.97 -7.88 -20.58
CA LYS A 93 39.01 -8.81 -21.02
C LYS A 93 38.70 -9.34 -22.42
N LEU A 94 37.47 -9.79 -22.67
CA LEU A 94 37.02 -10.29 -23.98
C LEU A 94 37.04 -9.19 -25.06
N GLY A 95 36.59 -7.97 -24.75
CA GLY A 95 36.65 -6.84 -25.68
C GLY A 95 38.08 -6.43 -26.05
N ARG A 96 39.04 -6.61 -25.13
CA ARG A 96 40.48 -6.46 -25.41
C ARG A 96 41.05 -7.58 -26.27
N PHE A 97 40.47 -8.78 -26.24
CA PHE A 97 40.85 -9.88 -27.13
C PHE A 97 40.33 -9.67 -28.56
N ASN A 98 39.14 -9.06 -28.73
CA ASN A 98 38.56 -8.82 -30.06
C ASN A 98 39.25 -7.70 -30.88
N HIS A 99 40.08 -6.84 -30.26
CA HIS A 99 40.83 -5.77 -30.95
C HIS A 99 42.26 -6.18 -31.37
N LYS A 100 42.61 -7.48 -31.29
CA LYS A 100 43.94 -8.01 -31.63
C LYS A 100 43.90 -9.07 -32.75
N SER A 101 43.00 -8.93 -33.72
CA SER A 101 43.06 -9.68 -34.98
C SER A 101 43.29 -8.77 -36.17
#